data_AF-A0A943L519-F1
#
_entry.id   AF-A0A943L519-F1
#
_cell.length_a   1.000
_cell.length_b   1.000
_cell.length_c   1.000
_cell.angle_alpha   90.00
_cell.angle_beta   90.00
_cell.angle_gamma   90.00
#
_symmetry.space_group_name_H-M   'P 1'
#
loop_
_entity.id
_entity.type
_entity.pdbx_description
1 polymer ?
#
loop_
_entity_poly.entity_id
_entity_poly.type
_entity_poly.pdbx_seq_one_letter_code
_entity_poly.pdbx_strand_id
1 'polypeptide(L)'
;MNICFLGDAASIHIRRWCEFFRDKGDKVSIISFNKAEIPGVEVYFVGDNLNINGDGGNISYLKKTRVIKKLVKKINPDIVNAHYLTSYGFIGTLINYKPLVVSTWGSDILVTPKKNKVYNALT
;
A
#
# COMPACT_ATOMS: atom_id res chain seq x y z
N MET A 1 19.01 -1.36 -2.75
CA MET A 1 17.99 -0.33 -3.08
C MET A 1 17.20 0.01 -1.84
N ASN A 2 16.58 1.19 -1.79
CA ASN A 2 15.62 1.59 -0.78
C ASN A 2 14.20 1.44 -1.36
N ILE A 3 13.42 0.49 -0.84
CA ILE A 3 12.10 0.13 -1.36
C ILE A 3 11.04 0.48 -0.31
N CYS A 4 10.03 1.23 -0.73
CA CYS A 4 8.84 1.49 0.10
C CYS A 4 7.63 0.75 -0.47
N PHE A 5 7.11 -0.19 0.30
CA PHE A 5 5.85 -0.86 -0.01
C PHE A 5 4.67 -0.02 0.50
N LEU A 6 3.60 0.05 -0.29
CA LEU A 6 2.28 0.45 0.21
C LEU A 6 1.40 -0.81 0.17
N GLY A 7 1.02 -1.31 1.34
CA GLY A 7 0.31 -2.58 1.42
C GLY A 7 -0.05 -2.96 2.85
N ASP A 8 -0.87 -3.99 2.99
CA ASP A 8 -1.25 -4.51 4.30
C ASP A 8 -0.10 -5.33 4.90
N ALA A 9 0.55 -4.79 5.95
CA ALA A 9 1.64 -5.45 6.64
C ALA A 9 1.22 -6.74 7.37
N ALA A 10 -0.08 -6.93 7.65
CA ALA A 10 -0.60 -8.17 8.22
C ALA A 10 -0.83 -9.27 7.16
N SER A 11 -0.82 -8.94 5.87
CA SER A 11 -0.99 -9.90 4.79
C SER A 11 0.28 -10.74 4.60
N ILE A 12 0.11 -12.06 4.60
CA ILE A 12 1.22 -13.00 4.33
C ILE A 12 1.86 -12.76 2.96
N HIS A 13 1.08 -12.36 1.96
CA HIS A 13 1.59 -12.10 0.61
C HIS A 13 2.53 -10.90 0.62
N ILE A 14 2.14 -9.81 1.26
CA ILE A 14 2.95 -8.58 1.31
C ILE A 14 4.16 -8.78 2.22
N ARG A 15 3.99 -9.46 3.35
CA ARG A 15 5.08 -9.80 4.25
C ARG A 15 6.19 -10.57 3.53
N ARG A 16 5.85 -11.59 2.72
CA ARG A 16 6.83 -12.35 1.93
C ARG A 16 7.59 -11.48 0.93
N TRP A 17 6.93 -10.51 0.31
CA TRP A 17 7.59 -9.53 -0.56
C TRP A 17 8.61 -8.69 0.20
N CYS A 18 8.23 -8.16 1.37
CA CYS A 18 9.13 -7.37 2.19
C CYS A 18 10.33 -8.18 2.70
N GLU A 19 10.08 -9.40 3.18
CA GLU A 19 11.11 -10.32 3.69
C GLU A 19 12.10 -10.71 2.59
N PHE A 20 11.62 -11.04 1.39
CA PHE A 20 12.48 -11.38 0.25
C PHE A 20 13.49 -10.28 -0.09
N PHE A 21 13.04 -9.03 -0.22
CA PHE A 21 13.94 -7.92 -0.55
C PHE A 21 14.86 -7.55 0.62
N ARG A 22 14.36 -7.63 1.85
CA ARG A 22 15.20 -7.48 3.05
C ARG A 22 16.34 -8.50 3.04
N ASP A 23 16.02 -9.78 2.80
CA ASP A 23 17.00 -10.87 2.83
C ASP A 23 18.01 -10.79 1.69
N LYS A 24 17.65 -10.10 0.60
CA LYS A 24 18.56 -9.74 -0.49
C LYS A 24 19.53 -8.61 -0.12
N GLY A 25 19.30 -7.91 1.00
CA GLY A 25 20.11 -6.78 1.46
C GLY A 25 19.56 -5.40 1.10
N ASP A 26 18.32 -5.31 0.61
CA ASP A 26 17.67 -4.03 0.35
C ASP A 26 17.17 -3.38 1.65
N LYS A 27 17.14 -2.04 1.69
CA LYS A 27 16.47 -1.30 2.76
C LYS A 27 14.98 -1.31 2.47
N VAL A 28 14.19 -1.95 3.33
CA VAL A 28 12.76 -2.13 3.11
C VAL A 28 11.95 -1.38 4.16
N SER A 29 10.97 -0.62 3.68
CA SER A 29 9.92 -0.01 4.49
C SER A 29 8.55 -0.37 3.95
N ILE A 30 7.54 -0.35 4.81
CA ILE A 30 6.14 -0.55 4.42
C ILE A 30 5.23 0.43 5.14
N ILE A 31 4.32 1.06 4.40
CA ILE A 31 3.26 1.89 4.95
C ILE A 31 1.94 1.10 4.89
N SER A 32 1.33 0.88 6.06
CA SER A 32 0.18 0.00 6.24
C SER A 32 -0.95 0.67 7.02
N PHE A 33 -2.20 0.40 6.64
CA PHE A 33 -3.38 0.78 7.42
C PHE A 33 -3.70 -0.22 8.54
N ASN A 34 -3.13 -1.43 8.51
CA ASN A 34 -3.26 -2.39 9.60
C ASN A 34 -1.96 -2.46 10.38
N LYS A 35 -2.07 -2.54 11.72
CA LYS A 35 -0.91 -2.66 12.60
C LYS A 35 -0.37 -4.09 12.52
N ALA A 36 0.91 -4.21 12.19
CA ALA A 36 1.65 -5.46 12.18
C ALA A 36 3.14 -5.16 12.33
N GLU A 37 3.92 -6.19 12.62
CA GLU A 37 5.37 -6.13 12.69
C GLU A 37 5.96 -7.14 11.72
N ILE A 38 7.03 -6.73 11.02
CA ILE A 38 7.82 -7.59 10.14
C ILE A 38 9.26 -7.42 10.60
N PRO A 39 9.90 -8.45 11.20
CA PRO A 39 11.26 -8.34 11.72
C PRO A 39 12.24 -7.81 10.65
N GLY A 40 13.05 -6.82 11.00
CA GLY A 40 14.03 -6.24 10.07
C GLY A 40 13.45 -5.38 8.94
N VAL A 41 12.15 -5.02 9.00
CA VAL A 41 11.49 -4.11 8.06
C VAL A 41 10.90 -2.94 8.83
N GLU A 42 11.07 -1.72 8.31
CA GLU A 42 10.50 -0.52 8.92
C GLU A 42 9.00 -0.41 8.60
N VAL A 43 8.14 -0.63 9.59
CA VAL A 43 6.68 -0.58 9.43
C VAL A 43 6.12 0.76 9.90
N TYR A 44 5.48 1.49 8.98
CA TYR A 44 4.78 2.74 9.23
C TYR A 44 3.27 2.50 9.27
N PHE A 45 2.72 2.44 10.48
CA PHE A 45 1.28 2.34 10.69
C PHE A 45 0.61 3.71 10.52
N VAL A 46 -0.39 3.78 9.62
CA VAL A 46 -1.17 5.00 9.32
C VAL A 46 -2.69 4.77 9.39
N GLY A 47 -3.09 3.67 10.03
CA GLY A 47 -4.47 3.26 10.21
C GLY A 47 -5.19 3.84 11.41
N ASP A 48 -4.53 4.71 12.18
CA ASP A 48 -5.13 5.35 13.34
C ASP A 48 -6.41 6.10 12.95
N ASN A 49 -7.48 5.89 13.72
CA ASN A 49 -8.79 6.51 13.52
C ASN A 49 -9.46 6.19 12.16
N LEU A 50 -9.15 5.04 11.55
CA LEU A 50 -9.84 4.54 10.37
C LEU A 50 -10.83 3.42 10.75
N ASN A 51 -12.10 3.59 10.41
CA ASN A 51 -13.03 2.48 10.31
C ASN A 51 -12.88 1.84 8.93
N ILE A 52 -12.15 0.73 8.89
CA ILE A 52 -11.87 -0.02 7.67
C ILE A 52 -13.03 -0.98 7.43
N ASN A 53 -13.76 -0.77 6.34
CA ASN A 53 -14.77 -1.71 5.86
C ASN A 53 -14.19 -2.56 4.72
N GLY A 54 -14.10 -3.88 4.91
CA GLY A 54 -13.64 -4.81 3.89
C GLY A 54 -14.49 -4.81 2.61
N ASP A 55 -15.74 -4.34 2.69
CA ASP A 55 -16.65 -4.28 1.55
C ASP A 55 -16.47 -3.04 0.66
N GLY A 56 -15.77 -2.02 1.13
CA GLY A 56 -15.49 -0.80 0.40
C GLY A 56 -16.06 0.46 1.06
N GLY A 57 -16.12 1.57 0.30
CA GLY A 57 -16.64 2.85 0.81
C GLY A 57 -15.68 3.60 1.74
N ASN A 58 -14.42 3.18 1.81
CA ASN A 58 -13.41 3.72 2.72
C ASN A 58 -12.81 5.05 2.23
N ILE A 59 -13.64 6.05 2.00
CA ILE A 59 -13.23 7.42 1.65
C ILE A 59 -12.26 7.98 2.71
N SER A 60 -12.35 7.48 3.94
CA SER A 60 -11.42 7.76 5.04
C SER A 60 -9.95 7.50 4.68
N TYR A 61 -9.63 6.55 3.79
CA TYR A 61 -8.25 6.34 3.31
C TYR A 61 -7.70 7.54 2.55
N LEU A 62 -8.54 8.23 1.78
CA LEU A 62 -8.11 9.40 1.00
C LEU A 62 -7.63 10.54 1.91
N LYS A 63 -8.11 10.60 3.16
CA LYS A 63 -7.63 11.56 4.16
C LYS A 63 -6.18 11.29 4.55
N LYS A 64 -5.72 10.03 4.46
CA LYS A 64 -4.34 9.65 4.77
C LYS A 64 -3.38 9.87 3.60
N THR A 65 -3.85 10.15 2.38
CA THR A 65 -3.00 10.40 1.20
C THR A 65 -1.91 11.45 1.46
N ARG A 66 -2.25 12.57 2.12
CA ARG A 66 -1.27 13.63 2.43
C ARG A 66 -0.22 13.18 3.45
N VAL A 67 -0.62 12.36 4.43
CA VAL A 67 0.30 11.78 5.42
C VAL A 67 1.24 10.80 4.75
N ILE A 68 0.70 9.89 3.94
CA ILE A 68 1.47 8.90 3.18
C ILE A 68 2.45 9.59 2.23
N LYS A 69 2.02 10.64 1.52
CA LYS A 69 2.90 11.43 0.65
C LYS A 69 4.07 12.05 1.42
N LYS A 70 3.82 12.58 2.63
CA LYS A 70 4.88 13.14 3.48
C LYS A 70 5.84 12.04 3.97
N LEU A 71 5.31 10.88 4.36
CA LEU A 71 6.11 9.74 4.78
C LEU A 71 6.99 9.21 3.65
N VAL A 72 6.43 8.97 2.47
CA VAL A 72 7.19 8.52 1.29
C VAL A 72 8.31 9.50 0.95
N LYS A 73 8.03 10.81 1.00
CA LYS A 73 9.07 11.84 0.80
C LYS A 73 10.16 11.82 1.87
N LYS A 74 9.81 11.53 3.13
CA LYS A 74 10.77 11.42 4.24
C LYS A 74 11.62 10.15 4.13
N ILE A 75 11.01 9.03 3.75
CA ILE A 75 11.68 7.75 3.51
C ILE A 75 12.64 7.87 2.32
N ASN A 76 12.26 8.68 1.33
CA ASN A 76 12.99 8.91 0.09
C ASN A 76 13.44 7.60 -0.59
N PRO A 77 12.49 6.70 -0.94
CA PRO A 77 12.81 5.42 -1.54
C PRO A 77 13.21 5.56 -3.01
N ASP A 78 14.05 4.63 -3.49
CA ASP A 78 14.37 4.52 -4.92
C ASP A 78 13.13 4.11 -5.74
N ILE A 79 12.18 3.40 -5.11
CA ILE A 79 10.95 2.92 -5.73
C ILE A 79 9.83 2.74 -4.71
N VAL A 80 8.60 3.06 -5.13
CA VAL A 80 7.38 2.71 -4.39
C VAL A 80 6.69 1.55 -5.10
N ASN A 81 6.39 0.47 -4.37
CA ASN A 81 5.58 -0.64 -4.87
C ASN A 81 4.27 -0.73 -4.06
N ALA A 82 3.17 -0.35 -4.69
CA ALA A 82 1.85 -0.38 -4.08
C ALA A 82 1.12 -1.67 -4.47
N HIS A 83 0.52 -2.34 -3.49
CA HIS A 83 -0.17 -3.61 -3.71
C HIS A 83 -1.68 -3.45 -3.56
N TYR A 84 -2.43 -4.10 -4.45
CA TYR A 84 -3.89 -4.04 -4.55
C TYR A 84 -4.39 -2.71 -5.14
N LEU A 85 -4.82 -2.76 -6.40
CA LEU A 85 -5.10 -1.58 -7.23
C LEU A 85 -6.10 -0.62 -6.59
N THR A 86 -7.24 -1.13 -6.12
CA THR A 86 -8.35 -0.31 -5.64
C THR A 86 -8.17 0.23 -4.20
N SER A 87 -7.04 -0.08 -3.54
CA SER A 87 -6.72 0.42 -2.20
C SER A 87 -5.36 1.14 -2.16
N TYR A 88 -4.30 0.49 -1.70
CA TYR A 88 -2.97 1.09 -1.62
C TYR A 88 -2.44 1.49 -3.00
N GLY A 89 -2.78 0.74 -4.06
CA GLY A 89 -2.50 1.10 -5.44
C GLY A 89 -3.04 2.49 -5.80
N PHE A 90 -4.32 2.72 -5.54
CA PHE A 90 -4.97 4.01 -5.79
C PHE A 90 -4.38 5.14 -4.94
N ILE A 91 -4.04 4.89 -3.68
CA ILE A 91 -3.31 5.89 -2.88
C ILE A 91 -1.93 6.17 -3.48
N GLY A 92 -1.22 5.13 -3.93
CA GLY A 92 0.06 5.22 -4.62
C GLY A 92 0.00 6.11 -5.87
N THR A 93 -1.05 5.98 -6.68
CA THR A 93 -1.23 6.85 -7.85
C THR A 93 -1.49 8.30 -7.44
N LEU A 94 -2.32 8.54 -6.42
CA LEU A 94 -2.65 9.89 -5.93
C LEU A 94 -1.46 10.63 -5.30
N ILE A 95 -0.54 9.94 -4.61
CA ILE A 95 0.65 10.61 -4.04
C ILE A 95 1.58 11.14 -5.14
N ASN A 96 1.53 10.56 -6.35
CA ASN A 96 2.32 10.91 -7.52
C ASN A 96 3.84 10.93 -7.24
N TYR A 97 4.34 9.90 -6.57
CA TYR A 97 5.77 9.64 -6.41
C TYR A 97 6.27 8.76 -7.56
N LYS A 98 7.51 8.94 -8.00
CA LYS A 98 8.08 8.17 -9.12
C LYS A 98 9.51 7.70 -8.77
N PRO A 99 9.90 6.47 -9.16
CA PRO A 99 9.07 5.47 -9.84
C PRO A 99 8.02 4.82 -8.90
N LEU A 100 6.86 4.51 -9.47
CA LEU A 100 5.75 3.81 -8.81
C LEU A 100 5.40 2.57 -9.61
N VAL A 101 5.34 1.42 -8.93
CA VAL A 101 4.79 0.17 -9.43
C VAL A 101 3.49 -0.12 -8.67
N VAL A 102 2.47 -0.58 -9.39
CA VAL A 102 1.22 -1.05 -8.78
C VAL A 102 1.05 -2.53 -9.11
N SER A 103 1.06 -3.37 -8.08
CA SER A 103 0.94 -4.82 -8.17
C SER A 103 -0.50 -5.25 -7.90
N THR A 104 -1.12 -5.93 -8.86
CA THR A 104 -2.50 -6.43 -8.75
C THR A 104 -2.54 -7.87 -8.24
N TRP A 105 -3.64 -8.28 -7.61
CA TRP A 105 -3.77 -9.59 -6.93
C TRP A 105 -5.02 -10.39 -7.32
N GLY A 106 -5.68 -10.00 -8.40
CA GLY A 106 -6.83 -10.72 -8.95
C GLY A 106 -8.14 -10.12 -8.48
N SER A 107 -8.49 -10.17 -7.18
CA SER A 107 -9.80 -9.66 -6.72
C SER A 107 -9.99 -8.16 -6.92
N ASP A 108 -8.91 -7.39 -6.92
CA ASP A 108 -8.91 -5.97 -7.26
C ASP A 108 -9.31 -5.72 -8.72
N ILE A 109 -9.10 -6.69 -9.63
CA ILE A 109 -9.45 -6.62 -11.06
C ILE A 109 -10.71 -7.44 -11.41
N LEU A 110 -10.92 -8.59 -10.78
CA LEU A 110 -11.92 -9.58 -11.18
C LEU A 110 -13.24 -9.46 -10.39
N VAL A 111 -13.18 -8.92 -9.17
CA VAL A 111 -14.31 -8.88 -8.22
C VAL A 111 -14.69 -7.46 -7.86
N THR A 112 -13.72 -6.65 -7.40
CA THR A 112 -13.95 -5.27 -6.93
C THR A 112 -14.64 -4.39 -7.98
N PRO A 113 -14.29 -4.45 -9.28
CA PRO A 113 -14.94 -3.64 -10.32
C PRO A 113 -16.44 -3.91 -10.46
N LYS A 114 -16.91 -5.10 -10.07
CA LYS A 114 -18.31 -5.50 -10.15
C LYS A 114 -19.15 -4.96 -9.00
N LYS A 115 -18.53 -4.41 -7.94
CA LYS A 115 -19.26 -3.89 -6.78
C LYS A 115 -20.02 -2.58 -7.09
N ASN A 116 -19.41 -1.67 -7.87
CA ASN A 116 -20.07 -0.45 -8.34
C ASN A 116 -19.27 0.22 -9.48
N LYS A 117 -19.89 1.21 -10.15
CA LYS A 117 -19.28 1.95 -11.27
C LYS A 117 -18.00 2.72 -10.90
N VAL A 118 -17.86 3.18 -9.65
CA VAL A 118 -16.65 3.89 -9.20
C VAL A 118 -15.48 2.92 -9.18
N TYR A 119 -15.63 1.75 -8.57
CA TYR A 119 -14.60 0.73 -8.58
C TYR A 119 -14.27 0.24 -9.99
N ASN A 120 -15.27 0.14 -10.87
CA ASN A 120 -15.04 -0.21 -12.27
C ASN A 120 -14.18 0.81 -13.02
N ALA A 121 -14.37 2.11 -12.76
CA ALA A 121 -13.58 3.16 -13.40
C ALA A 121 -12.15 3.30 -12.82
N LEU A 122 -11.91 2.76 -11.61
CA LEU A 122 -10.61 2.81 -10.92
C LEU A 122 -9.67 1.66 -11.31
N THR A 123 -10.16 0.69 -12.08
CA THR A 123 -9.48 -0.54 -12.47
C THR A 123 -9.31 -0.65 -13.96
#